data_AF-A0A2Z6IJE5-F1
#
_entry.id   AF-A0A2Z6IJE5-F1
#
_cell.length_a   1.000
_cell.length_b   1.000
_cell.length_c   1.000
_cell.angle_alpha   90.00
_cell.angle_beta   90.00
_cell.angle_gamma   90.00
#
_symmetry.space_group_name_H-M   'P 1'
#
loop_
_entity.id
_entity.type
_entity.pdbx_description
1 polymer ?
#
loop_
_entity_poly.entity_id
_entity_poly.type
_entity_poly.pdbx_seq_one_letter_code
_entity_poly.pdbx_strand_id
1 'polypeptide(L)'
;MATINSREDQDGITIGWQAIVRKKGYPSQTKTFRAKRDAEAWARTIESEMDRGVWRDRSRAEATSVADLLDRYAREILPEKKSRQGPSSVIRILTASELGKLSLAALSPEKLALYRDRRIKSVSKKTGRTLTSQTVRHEIALLSRVITHAIKEWGIPLAHGNPCLQIKMPAQSGARDRRLVDNEEEKLLSACGDARNPWLRPVVVFAIETAMRAGEILESYGTADTETGIRPQKTPGLQWSNVDLKKRTAHLPKTKNGEARTVPLSSRAVVTLEALPRNLDGRVFGVTYEGIHQSYVRACRRASITGLTFHDLRHEATSRLFEKGLNPMQVAAITGHKTLQMLKRYTHLRAEDLAKLLG
;
A
#
# COMPACT_ATOMS: atom_id res chain seq x y z
N MET A 1 27.47 18.65 36.81
CA MET A 1 28.53 17.85 37.45
C MET A 1 28.02 16.43 37.55
N ALA A 2 28.68 15.54 36.83
CA ALA A 2 28.38 14.13 36.83
C ALA A 2 28.81 13.48 38.14
N THR A 3 28.02 12.52 38.62
CA THR A 3 28.33 11.69 39.78
C THR A 3 28.67 10.29 39.30
N ILE A 4 29.79 9.72 39.79
CA ILE A 4 30.20 8.35 39.47
C ILE A 4 30.15 7.53 40.77
N ASN A 5 29.26 6.54 40.81
CA ASN A 5 29.08 5.65 41.97
C ASN A 5 29.66 4.26 41.65
N SER A 6 30.40 3.67 42.59
CA SER A 6 30.73 2.23 42.53
C SER A 6 29.48 1.41 42.80
N ARG A 7 29.39 0.24 42.17
CA ARG A 7 28.37 -0.76 42.45
C ARG A 7 29.09 -2.00 42.95
N GLU A 8 28.78 -2.38 44.18
CA GLU A 8 29.43 -3.49 44.89
C GLU A 8 28.46 -4.67 45.01
N ASP A 9 28.98 -5.89 45.05
CA ASP A 9 28.22 -7.09 45.40
C ASP A 9 28.10 -7.27 46.92
N GLN A 10 27.53 -8.39 47.36
CA GLN A 10 27.36 -8.70 48.79
C GLN A 10 28.70 -8.88 49.54
N ASP A 11 29.79 -9.15 48.82
CA ASP A 11 31.13 -9.35 49.35
C ASP A 11 31.99 -8.06 49.27
N GLY A 12 31.39 -6.93 48.86
CA GLY A 12 32.07 -5.64 48.73
C GLY A 12 32.93 -5.51 47.47
N ILE A 13 32.82 -6.44 46.52
CA ILE A 13 33.60 -6.40 45.27
C ILE A 13 32.92 -5.46 44.29
N THR A 14 33.67 -4.50 43.74
CA THR A 14 33.14 -3.59 42.72
C THR A 14 32.84 -4.35 41.42
N ILE A 15 31.56 -4.56 41.14
CA ILE A 15 31.05 -5.24 39.93
C ILE A 15 30.75 -4.27 38.78
N GLY A 16 30.79 -2.96 39.03
CA GLY A 16 30.64 -1.95 37.99
C GLY A 16 30.58 -0.52 38.52
N TRP A 17 30.40 0.43 37.61
CA TRP A 17 30.39 1.86 37.87
C TRP A 17 29.17 2.50 37.22
N GLN A 18 28.38 3.24 37.99
CA GLN A 18 27.22 3.98 37.49
C GLN A 18 27.58 5.47 37.34
N ALA A 19 27.44 6.00 36.14
CA ALA A 19 27.56 7.42 35.86
C ALA A 19 26.17 8.08 35.81
N ILE A 20 26.00 9.21 36.50
CA ILE A 20 24.77 10.00 36.52
C ILE A 20 25.11 11.45 36.14
N VAL A 21 24.59 11.94 35.02
CA VAL A 21 24.75 13.33 34.58
C VAL A 21 23.46 14.11 34.85
N ARG A 22 23.55 15.13 35.71
CA ARG A 22 22.44 16.05 36.01
C ARG A 22 22.83 17.47 35.61
N LYS A 23 22.03 18.08 34.72
CA LYS A 23 22.21 19.45 34.27
C LYS A 23 20.87 20.15 34.13
N LYS A 24 20.76 21.39 34.63
CA LYS A 24 19.53 22.19 34.56
C LYS A 24 19.11 22.38 33.09
N GLY A 25 17.83 22.13 32.80
CA GLY A 25 17.29 22.20 31.44
C GLY A 25 17.45 20.93 30.60
N TYR A 26 18.10 19.89 31.13
CA TYR A 26 18.27 18.59 30.46
C TYR A 26 17.74 17.45 31.35
N PRO A 27 17.21 16.36 30.75
CA PRO A 27 16.82 15.17 31.51
C PRO A 27 18.05 14.48 32.11
N SER A 28 17.91 13.95 33.33
CA SER A 28 18.99 13.19 33.98
C SER A 28 19.37 11.98 33.14
N GLN A 29 20.67 11.82 32.86
CA GLN A 29 21.19 10.67 32.12
C GLN A 29 21.92 9.73 33.07
N THR A 30 21.65 8.43 32.95
CA THR A 30 22.29 7.41 33.79
C THR A 30 22.75 6.24 32.92
N LYS A 31 23.99 5.81 33.08
CA LYS A 31 24.52 4.62 32.39
C LYS A 31 25.54 3.87 33.25
N THR A 32 25.57 2.56 33.13
CA THR A 32 26.43 1.68 33.92
C THR A 32 27.52 1.07 33.05
N PHE A 33 28.74 0.99 33.57
CA PHE A 33 29.95 0.53 32.90
C PHE A 33 30.69 -0.48 33.76
N ARG A 34 31.54 -1.30 33.14
CA ARG A 34 32.43 -2.22 33.89
C ARG A 34 33.63 -1.50 34.49
N ALA A 35 34.19 -0.52 33.78
CA ALA A 35 35.36 0.25 34.22
C ALA A 35 35.02 1.70 34.59
N LYS A 36 35.64 2.22 35.66
CA LYS A 36 35.46 3.61 36.11
C LYS A 36 35.82 4.63 35.03
N ARG A 37 36.92 4.39 34.31
CA ARG A 37 37.41 5.25 33.24
C ARG A 37 36.38 5.45 32.13
N ASP A 38 35.66 4.39 31.75
CA ASP A 38 34.63 4.47 30.72
C ASP A 38 33.41 5.28 31.20
N ALA A 39 33.04 5.11 32.48
CA ALA A 39 31.97 5.87 33.12
C ALA A 39 32.29 7.37 33.15
N GLU A 40 33.52 7.75 33.51
CA GLU A 40 33.99 9.14 33.50
C GLU A 40 34.07 9.72 32.08
N ALA A 41 34.58 8.96 31.11
CA ALA A 41 34.69 9.40 29.72
C ALA A 41 33.31 9.63 29.09
N TRP A 42 32.35 8.73 29.35
CA TRP A 42 30.97 8.90 28.92
C TRP A 42 30.33 10.13 29.57
N ALA A 43 30.48 10.31 30.89
CA ALA A 43 29.94 11.45 31.60
C ALA A 43 30.45 12.79 31.05
N ARG A 44 31.77 12.91 30.83
CA ARG A 44 32.39 14.11 30.22
C ARG A 44 31.85 14.38 28.81
N THR A 45 31.65 13.34 28.01
CA THR A 45 31.11 13.46 26.65
C THR A 45 29.69 14.02 26.68
N ILE A 46 28.82 13.47 27.54
CA ILE A 46 27.44 13.94 27.67
C ILE A 46 27.37 15.37 28.19
N GLU A 47 28.16 15.72 29.22
CA GLU A 47 28.23 17.10 29.72
C GLU A 47 28.68 18.06 28.60
N SER A 48 29.72 17.71 27.84
CA SER A 48 30.21 18.50 26.72
C SER A 48 29.17 18.66 25.60
N GLU A 49 28.45 17.60 25.24
CA GLU A 49 27.36 17.69 24.25
C GLU A 49 26.23 18.61 24.73
N MET A 50 25.88 18.55 26.02
CA MET A 50 24.88 19.41 26.63
C MET A 50 25.38 20.86 26.76
N ASP A 51 26.67 21.09 26.98
CA ASP A 51 27.28 22.43 26.99
C ASP A 51 27.24 23.08 25.61
N ARG A 52 27.54 22.29 24.58
CA ARG A 52 27.52 22.73 23.18
C ARG A 52 26.11 22.85 22.59
N GLY A 53 25.07 22.47 23.34
CA GLY A 53 23.69 22.47 22.86
C GLY A 53 23.40 21.47 21.74
N VAL A 54 24.28 20.49 21.51
CA VAL A 54 24.14 19.46 20.45
C VAL A 54 23.60 18.13 20.97
N TRP A 55 23.51 17.99 22.28
CA TRP A 55 22.96 16.78 22.91
C TRP A 55 21.53 16.51 22.44
N ARG A 56 21.28 15.24 22.08
CA ARG A 56 19.95 14.73 21.77
C ARG A 56 19.77 13.43 22.53
N ASP A 57 18.59 13.23 23.10
CA ASP A 57 18.26 11.95 23.73
C ASP A 57 18.23 10.84 22.67
N ARG A 58 19.19 9.92 22.73
CA ARG A 58 19.29 8.75 21.85
C ARG A 58 18.80 7.48 22.53
N SER A 59 18.51 7.52 23.83
CA SER A 59 18.26 6.34 24.66
C SER A 59 17.11 5.50 24.10
N ARG A 60 16.02 6.15 23.69
CA ARG A 60 14.87 5.45 23.09
C ARG A 60 15.17 4.86 21.73
N ALA A 61 15.97 5.53 20.91
CA ALA A 61 16.38 5.03 19.59
C ALA A 61 17.38 3.87 19.70
N GLU A 62 18.23 3.86 20.73
CA GLU A 62 19.17 2.78 21.04
C GLU A 62 18.44 1.55 21.60
N ALA A 63 17.43 1.76 22.46
CA ALA A 63 16.67 0.70 23.11
C ALA A 63 15.58 0.06 22.21
N THR A 64 15.13 0.75 21.17
CA THR A 64 14.07 0.24 20.28
C THR A 64 14.68 -0.37 19.03
N SER A 65 14.36 -1.63 18.72
CA SER A 65 14.72 -2.23 17.44
C SER A 65 13.73 -1.84 16.32
N VAL A 66 14.14 -2.00 15.07
CA VAL A 66 13.23 -1.85 13.92
C VAL A 66 12.08 -2.86 14.02
N ALA A 67 12.33 -4.09 14.48
CA ALA A 67 11.30 -5.09 14.70
C ALA A 67 10.25 -4.64 15.74
N ASP A 68 10.70 -4.13 16.89
CA ASP A 68 9.80 -3.63 17.95
C ASP A 68 8.96 -2.47 17.44
N LEU A 69 9.58 -1.58 16.66
CA LEU A 69 8.90 -0.43 16.09
C LEU A 69 7.78 -0.85 15.10
N LEU A 70 8.07 -1.84 14.25
CA LEU A 70 7.12 -2.37 13.28
C LEU A 70 5.97 -3.13 13.97
N ASP A 71 6.27 -3.90 15.02
CA ASP A 71 5.27 -4.61 15.82
C ASP A 71 4.32 -3.61 16.50
N ARG A 72 4.88 -2.59 17.16
CA ARG A 72 4.09 -1.51 17.76
C ARG A 72 3.19 -0.84 16.73
N TYR A 73 3.70 -0.57 15.53
CA TYR A 73 2.91 0.03 14.45
C TYR A 73 1.78 -0.89 13.98
N ALA A 74 2.04 -2.19 13.91
CA ALA A 74 1.05 -3.20 13.56
C ALA A 74 -0.10 -3.27 14.58
N ARG A 75 0.21 -3.10 15.88
CA ARG A 75 -0.77 -3.13 16.97
C ARG A 75 -1.55 -1.83 17.13
N GLU A 76 -0.88 -0.69 17.13
CA GLU A 76 -1.52 0.59 17.47
C GLU A 76 -2.15 1.27 16.25
N ILE A 77 -1.48 1.26 15.10
CA ILE A 77 -1.84 2.15 13.97
C ILE A 77 -2.51 1.40 12.83
N LEU A 78 -2.09 0.16 12.57
CA LEU A 78 -2.61 -0.61 11.46
C LEU A 78 -4.11 -0.96 11.58
N PRO A 79 -4.68 -1.24 12.78
CA PRO A 79 -6.11 -1.52 12.91
C PRO A 79 -6.99 -0.37 12.44
N GLU A 80 -6.56 0.88 12.62
CA GLU A 80 -7.29 2.06 12.17
C GLU A 80 -7.32 2.24 10.64
N LYS A 81 -6.47 1.53 9.90
CA LYS A 81 -6.36 1.69 8.44
C LYS A 81 -7.34 0.79 7.71
N LYS A 82 -7.99 1.35 6.67
CA LYS A 82 -8.89 0.62 5.73
C LYS A 82 -8.21 -0.54 4.98
N SER A 83 -6.88 -0.54 4.86
CA SER A 83 -6.12 -1.61 4.20
C SER A 83 -5.00 -2.10 5.10
N ARG A 84 -5.27 -3.22 5.80
CA ARG A 84 -4.35 -3.83 6.78
C ARG A 84 -3.37 -4.81 6.15
N GLN A 85 -3.83 -5.61 5.19
CA GLN A 85 -3.12 -6.79 4.66
C GLN A 85 -1.78 -6.51 3.98
N GLY A 86 -1.74 -5.52 3.07
CA GLY A 86 -0.51 -5.15 2.39
C GLY A 86 0.59 -4.75 3.38
N PRO A 87 0.32 -3.78 4.28
CA PRO A 87 1.26 -3.43 5.34
C PRO A 87 1.64 -4.59 6.28
N SER A 88 0.70 -5.45 6.70
CA SER A 88 1.03 -6.60 7.58
C SER A 88 2.06 -7.54 6.96
N SER A 89 1.90 -7.88 5.68
CA SER A 89 2.86 -8.76 4.99
C SER A 89 4.24 -8.11 4.88
N VAL A 90 4.28 -6.80 4.64
CA VAL A 90 5.53 -6.04 4.55
C VAL A 90 6.21 -5.93 5.92
N ILE A 91 5.45 -5.68 6.99
CA ILE A 91 5.96 -5.67 8.37
C ILE A 91 6.68 -6.99 8.66
N ARG A 92 6.02 -8.13 8.40
CA ARG A 92 6.63 -9.45 8.61
C ARG A 92 7.93 -9.64 7.82
N ILE A 93 7.98 -9.14 6.57
CA ILE A 93 9.19 -9.22 5.74
C ILE A 93 10.32 -8.38 6.34
N LEU A 94 10.03 -7.14 6.76
CA LEU A 94 11.03 -6.24 7.33
C LEU A 94 11.52 -6.73 8.70
N THR A 95 10.62 -7.19 9.57
CA THR A 95 10.94 -7.79 10.87
C THR A 95 11.85 -9.00 10.72
N ALA A 96 11.62 -9.86 9.72
CA ALA A 96 12.45 -11.04 9.47
C ALA A 96 13.78 -10.73 8.75
N SER A 97 13.97 -9.50 8.25
CA SER A 97 15.18 -9.11 7.51
C SER A 97 16.33 -8.71 8.44
N GLU A 98 17.50 -8.42 7.85
CA GLU A 98 18.63 -7.84 8.58
C GLU A 98 18.31 -6.49 9.22
N LEU A 99 17.33 -5.74 8.68
CA LEU A 99 16.93 -4.45 9.23
C LEU A 99 16.20 -4.61 10.56
N GLY A 100 15.36 -5.64 10.71
CA GLY A 100 14.57 -5.88 11.92
C GLY A 100 15.43 -6.04 13.17
N LYS A 101 16.67 -6.53 13.01
CA LYS A 101 17.64 -6.78 14.08
C LYS A 101 18.39 -5.53 14.55
N LEU A 102 18.30 -4.43 13.81
CA LEU A 102 19.02 -3.19 14.13
C LEU A 102 18.22 -2.38 15.15
N SER A 103 18.93 -1.71 16.08
CA SER A 103 18.35 -0.58 16.81
C SER A 103 18.05 0.56 15.85
N LEU A 104 17.09 1.42 16.19
CA LEU A 104 16.79 2.59 15.36
C LEU A 104 17.99 3.55 15.27
N ALA A 105 18.82 3.62 16.31
CA ALA A 105 20.07 4.37 16.31
C ALA A 105 21.12 3.79 15.33
N ALA A 106 21.15 2.48 15.13
CA ALA A 106 22.06 1.80 14.21
C ALA A 106 21.54 1.74 12.76
N LEU A 107 20.28 2.10 12.52
CA LEU A 107 19.70 2.11 11.19
C LEU A 107 20.25 3.29 10.37
N SER A 108 21.07 2.99 9.36
CA SER A 108 21.67 4.00 8.48
C SER A 108 21.15 3.92 7.04
N PRO A 109 21.29 5.01 6.25
CA PRO A 109 20.99 4.99 4.81
C PRO A 109 21.76 3.89 4.06
N GLU A 110 22.99 3.61 4.46
CA GLU A 110 23.82 2.55 3.88
C GLU A 110 23.19 1.16 4.08
N LYS A 111 22.75 0.83 5.30
CA LYS A 111 22.09 -0.46 5.58
C LYS A 111 20.78 -0.60 4.79
N LEU A 112 20.02 0.48 4.64
CA LEU A 112 18.80 0.50 3.82
C LEU A 112 19.10 0.31 2.32
N ALA A 113 20.17 0.91 1.80
CA ALA A 113 20.60 0.73 0.42
C ALA A 113 21.05 -0.72 0.16
N LEU A 114 21.81 -1.32 1.08
CA LEU A 114 22.20 -2.73 1.00
C LEU A 114 20.99 -3.66 1.01
N TYR A 115 20.03 -3.41 1.90
CA TYR A 115 18.75 -4.13 1.91
C TYR A 115 18.03 -3.99 0.57
N ARG A 116 17.85 -2.77 0.06
CA ARG A 116 17.22 -2.49 -1.23
C ARG A 116 17.85 -3.30 -2.36
N ASP A 117 19.17 -3.25 -2.47
CA ASP A 117 19.90 -3.85 -3.60
C ASP A 117 19.87 -5.38 -3.58
N ARG A 118 19.93 -5.98 -2.38
CA ARG A 118 19.70 -7.42 -2.20
C ARG A 118 18.26 -7.79 -2.50
N ARG A 119 17.31 -6.99 -2.02
CA ARG A 119 15.88 -7.29 -2.12
C ARG A 119 15.37 -7.26 -3.55
N ILE A 120 15.85 -6.34 -4.38
CA ILE A 120 15.52 -6.28 -5.81
C ILE A 120 15.95 -7.56 -6.54
N LYS A 121 17.06 -8.18 -6.12
CA LYS A 121 17.57 -9.43 -6.72
C LYS A 121 16.89 -10.69 -6.15
N SER A 122 16.08 -10.55 -5.09
CA SER A 122 15.46 -11.70 -4.43
C SER A 122 14.25 -12.24 -5.18
N VAL A 123 13.98 -13.53 -5.00
CA VAL A 123 12.86 -14.25 -5.63
C VAL A 123 11.68 -14.32 -4.68
N SER A 124 10.48 -14.04 -5.20
CA SER A 124 9.23 -14.23 -4.48
C SER A 124 8.95 -15.71 -4.27
N LYS A 125 8.93 -16.18 -3.02
CA LYS A 125 8.55 -17.55 -2.66
C LYS A 125 7.18 -17.98 -3.24
N LYS A 126 6.26 -17.02 -3.41
CA LYS A 126 4.90 -17.29 -3.91
C LYS A 126 4.84 -17.50 -5.43
N THR A 127 5.69 -16.81 -6.18
CA THR A 127 5.58 -16.77 -7.66
C THR A 127 6.79 -17.38 -8.37
N GLY A 128 7.88 -17.65 -7.65
CA GLY A 128 9.15 -18.11 -8.24
C GLY A 128 9.86 -17.05 -9.09
N ARG A 129 9.34 -15.81 -9.15
CA ARG A 129 9.88 -14.71 -9.95
C ARG A 129 10.66 -13.72 -9.12
N THR A 130 11.65 -13.08 -9.72
CA THR A 130 12.36 -11.93 -9.14
C THR A 130 11.37 -10.85 -8.74
N LEU A 131 11.61 -10.22 -7.59
CA LEU A 131 10.76 -9.15 -7.10
C LEU A 131 10.80 -7.94 -8.02
N THR A 132 9.64 -7.32 -8.17
CA THR A 132 9.54 -6.04 -8.89
C THR A 132 10.07 -4.91 -8.01
N SER A 133 10.67 -3.90 -8.65
CA SER A 133 11.12 -2.67 -7.98
C SER A 133 9.99 -2.01 -7.16
N GLN A 134 8.76 -2.11 -7.64
CA GLN A 134 7.57 -1.60 -6.95
C GLN A 134 7.31 -2.32 -5.62
N THR A 135 7.59 -3.62 -5.53
CA THR A 135 7.44 -4.37 -4.27
C THR A 135 8.41 -3.84 -3.22
N VAL A 136 9.69 -3.72 -3.59
CA VAL A 136 10.74 -3.19 -2.70
C VAL A 136 10.46 -1.73 -2.32
N ARG A 137 9.93 -0.94 -3.26
CA ARG A 137 9.50 0.44 -3.02
C ARG A 137 8.41 0.50 -1.93
N HIS A 138 7.44 -0.41 -1.96
CA HIS A 138 6.40 -0.49 -0.92
C HIS A 138 6.96 -0.90 0.44
N GLU A 139 7.95 -1.79 0.47
CA GLU A 139 8.62 -2.20 1.70
C GLU A 139 9.32 -0.99 2.38
N ILE A 140 10.16 -0.28 1.64
CA ILE A 140 10.87 0.91 2.14
C ILE A 140 9.90 2.05 2.48
N ALA A 141 8.86 2.27 1.66
CA ALA A 141 7.87 3.31 1.93
C ALA A 141 7.05 3.05 3.21
N LEU A 142 6.77 1.77 3.53
CA LEU A 142 6.16 1.44 4.81
C LEU A 142 7.10 1.77 5.96
N LEU A 143 8.35 1.29 5.92
CA LEU A 143 9.33 1.56 6.96
C LEU A 143 9.52 3.07 7.18
N SER A 144 9.63 3.84 6.09
CA SER A 144 9.71 5.30 6.14
C SER A 144 8.51 5.91 6.89
N ARG A 145 7.29 5.49 6.58
CA ARG A 145 6.09 5.97 7.28
C ARG A 145 6.09 5.61 8.77
N VAL A 146 6.52 4.40 9.11
CA VAL A 146 6.61 3.94 10.51
C VAL A 146 7.63 4.78 11.28
N ILE A 147 8.83 4.99 10.73
CA ILE A 147 9.87 5.83 11.35
C ILE A 147 9.40 7.28 11.50
N THR A 148 8.76 7.86 10.47
CA THR A 148 8.22 9.21 10.58
C THR A 148 7.16 9.33 11.67
N HIS A 149 6.28 8.34 11.81
CA HIS A 149 5.32 8.30 12.91
C HIS A 149 6.00 8.17 14.27
N ALA A 150 7.04 7.34 14.37
CA ALA A 150 7.83 7.18 15.60
C ALA A 150 8.48 8.48 16.08
N ILE A 151 9.06 9.24 15.15
CA ILE A 151 9.69 10.53 15.43
C ILE A 151 8.65 11.55 15.89
N LYS A 152 7.49 11.61 15.21
CA LYS A 152 6.48 12.66 15.44
C LYS A 152 5.58 12.38 16.63
N GLU A 153 5.08 11.16 16.77
CA GLU A 153 4.00 10.81 17.69
C GLU A 153 4.50 9.97 18.87
N TRP A 154 5.55 9.17 18.69
CA TRP A 154 6.07 8.32 19.77
C TRP A 154 7.26 8.91 20.50
N GLY A 155 7.75 10.09 20.09
CA GLY A 155 8.87 10.77 20.73
C GLY A 155 10.16 9.95 20.70
N ILE A 156 10.43 9.26 19.59
CA ILE A 156 11.69 8.53 19.35
C ILE A 156 12.50 9.31 18.31
N PRO A 157 13.25 10.34 18.71
CA PRO A 157 14.02 11.15 17.78
C PRO A 157 15.21 10.35 17.22
N LEU A 158 15.52 10.59 15.95
CA LEU A 158 16.73 10.09 15.30
C LEU A 158 17.67 11.25 15.01
N ALA A 159 18.98 11.05 15.24
CA ALA A 159 20.00 12.10 15.12
C ALA A 159 19.95 12.83 13.77
N HIS A 160 19.76 12.08 12.68
CA HIS A 160 19.71 12.59 11.31
C HIS A 160 18.31 12.50 10.70
N GLY A 161 17.25 12.34 11.52
CA GLY A 161 15.89 12.16 11.04
C GLY A 161 15.66 10.78 10.40
N ASN A 162 14.72 10.70 9.45
CA ASN A 162 14.32 9.43 8.85
C ASN A 162 15.32 8.98 7.76
N PRO A 163 16.08 7.88 7.96
CA PRO A 163 17.10 7.44 7.02
C PRO A 163 16.52 6.90 5.70
N CYS A 164 15.24 6.51 5.66
CA CYS A 164 14.59 6.08 4.41
C CYS A 164 14.40 7.22 3.40
N LEU A 165 14.43 8.47 3.85
CA LEU A 165 14.36 9.65 2.96
C LEU A 165 15.73 10.01 2.36
N GLN A 166 16.80 9.37 2.83
CA GLN A 166 18.18 9.66 2.43
C GLN A 166 18.74 8.62 1.44
N ILE A 167 17.87 7.77 0.88
CA ILE A 167 18.25 6.77 -0.11
C ILE A 167 17.50 6.98 -1.42
N LYS A 168 18.18 6.65 -2.54
CA LYS A 168 17.51 6.57 -3.84
C LYS A 168 16.53 5.40 -3.84
N MET A 169 15.25 5.68 -4.06
CA MET A 169 14.24 4.64 -4.17
C MET A 169 14.43 3.81 -5.45
N PRO A 170 14.01 2.52 -5.46
CA PRO A 170 13.92 1.74 -6.68
C PRO A 170 13.10 2.48 -7.75
N ALA A 171 13.47 2.28 -9.01
CA ALA A 171 12.72 2.81 -10.14
C ALA A 171 11.25 2.39 -10.05
N GLN A 172 10.35 3.34 -10.27
CA GLN A 172 8.93 3.04 -10.32
C GLN A 172 8.67 2.14 -11.54
N SER A 173 7.86 1.09 -11.37
CA SER A 173 7.46 0.26 -12.50
C SER A 173 6.67 1.12 -13.50
N GLY A 174 6.94 0.92 -14.79
CA GLY A 174 6.15 1.54 -15.86
C GLY A 174 4.65 1.28 -15.69
N ALA A 175 3.84 2.25 -16.12
CA ALA A 175 2.40 2.04 -16.20
C ALA A 175 2.12 0.92 -17.20
N ARG A 176 1.13 0.08 -16.91
CA ARG A 176 0.70 -1.00 -17.78
C ARG A 176 -0.29 -0.47 -18.81
N ASP A 177 0.03 -0.54 -20.09
CA ASP A 177 -0.78 -0.01 -21.22
C ASP A 177 -1.46 -1.09 -22.06
N ARG A 178 -1.79 -2.24 -21.46
CA ARG A 178 -2.49 -3.32 -22.17
C ARG A 178 -3.94 -2.91 -22.49
N ARG A 179 -4.29 -2.95 -23.77
CA ARG A 179 -5.64 -2.73 -24.33
C ARG A 179 -6.13 -3.94 -25.10
N LEU A 180 -7.44 -4.14 -25.21
CA LEU A 180 -7.99 -5.17 -26.11
C LEU A 180 -7.64 -4.81 -27.56
N VAL A 181 -7.06 -5.76 -28.30
CA VAL A 181 -6.64 -5.56 -29.70
C VAL A 181 -7.39 -6.50 -30.63
N ASP A 182 -7.51 -6.12 -31.90
CA ASP A 182 -8.13 -6.93 -32.95
C ASP A 182 -9.51 -7.49 -32.51
N ASN A 183 -9.67 -8.82 -32.55
CA ASN A 183 -10.87 -9.52 -32.12
C ASN A 183 -10.77 -10.12 -30.71
N GLU A 184 -9.89 -9.61 -29.85
CA GLU A 184 -9.74 -10.11 -28.48
C GLU A 184 -11.00 -9.91 -27.63
N GLU A 185 -11.75 -8.81 -27.80
CA GLU A 185 -13.02 -8.62 -27.08
C GLU A 185 -14.01 -9.73 -27.42
N GLU A 186 -14.20 -10.01 -28.71
CA GLU A 186 -15.11 -11.05 -29.18
C GLU A 186 -14.69 -12.44 -28.68
N LYS A 187 -13.41 -12.80 -28.84
CA LYS A 187 -12.85 -14.05 -28.33
C LYS A 187 -13.00 -14.18 -26.82
N LEU A 188 -12.74 -13.11 -26.07
CA LEU A 188 -12.89 -13.08 -24.62
C LEU A 188 -14.35 -13.30 -24.22
N LEU A 189 -15.30 -12.60 -24.85
CA LEU A 189 -16.72 -12.71 -24.53
C LEU A 189 -17.30 -14.08 -24.92
N SER A 190 -16.85 -14.66 -26.03
CA SER A 190 -17.17 -16.05 -26.40
C SER A 190 -16.68 -17.01 -25.32
N ALA A 191 -15.39 -16.94 -24.95
CA ALA A 191 -14.81 -17.79 -23.92
C ALA A 191 -15.43 -17.59 -22.53
N CYS A 192 -15.97 -16.39 -22.25
CA CYS A 192 -16.74 -16.12 -21.03
C CYS A 192 -18.14 -16.75 -21.08
N GLY A 193 -18.76 -16.87 -22.26
CA GLY A 193 -20.02 -17.59 -22.46
C GLY A 193 -19.88 -19.09 -22.21
N ASP A 194 -18.74 -19.67 -22.58
CA ASP A 194 -18.44 -21.10 -22.35
C ASP A 194 -18.00 -21.41 -20.91
N ALA A 195 -17.95 -20.40 -20.03
CA ALA A 195 -17.50 -20.58 -18.66
C ALA A 195 -18.63 -21.12 -17.78
N ARG A 196 -18.28 -22.05 -16.87
CA ARG A 196 -19.21 -22.59 -15.87
C ARG A 196 -19.81 -21.53 -14.94
N ASN A 197 -19.15 -20.38 -14.79
CA ASN A 197 -19.64 -19.29 -13.95
C ASN A 197 -20.51 -18.35 -14.80
N PRO A 198 -21.85 -18.36 -14.65
CA PRO A 198 -22.76 -17.59 -15.50
C PRO A 198 -22.57 -16.07 -15.33
N TRP A 199 -22.01 -15.64 -14.20
CA TRP A 199 -21.74 -14.23 -13.93
C TRP A 199 -20.54 -13.67 -14.69
N LEU A 200 -19.66 -14.52 -15.25
CA LEU A 200 -18.41 -14.06 -15.83
C LEU A 200 -18.64 -13.11 -17.02
N ARG A 201 -19.44 -13.54 -18.01
CA ARG A 201 -19.68 -12.73 -19.21
C ARG A 201 -20.37 -11.40 -18.88
N PRO A 202 -21.47 -11.36 -18.10
CA PRO A 202 -22.09 -10.10 -17.68
C PRO A 202 -21.12 -9.16 -16.94
N VAL A 203 -20.32 -9.68 -16.02
CA VAL A 203 -19.36 -8.87 -15.25
C VAL A 203 -18.27 -8.27 -16.16
N VAL A 204 -17.75 -9.03 -17.13
CA VAL A 204 -16.74 -8.55 -18.08
C VAL A 204 -17.32 -7.44 -18.97
N VAL A 205 -18.52 -7.65 -19.52
CA VAL A 205 -19.20 -6.61 -20.31
C VAL A 205 -19.42 -5.35 -19.46
N PHE A 206 -19.96 -5.52 -18.25
CA PHE A 206 -20.23 -4.40 -17.36
C PHE A 206 -18.97 -3.62 -16.97
N ALA A 207 -17.83 -4.31 -16.76
CA ALA A 207 -16.56 -3.68 -16.46
C ALA A 207 -16.03 -2.82 -17.64
N ILE A 208 -16.17 -3.31 -18.87
CA ILE A 208 -15.77 -2.58 -20.09
C ILE A 208 -16.67 -1.35 -20.33
N GLU A 209 -17.96 -1.46 -20.01
CA GLU A 209 -18.92 -0.39 -20.30
C GLU A 209 -18.92 0.74 -19.26
N THR A 210 -18.49 0.48 -18.01
CA THR A 210 -18.65 1.42 -16.89
C THR A 210 -17.34 2.00 -16.36
N ALA A 211 -16.20 1.41 -16.73
CA ALA A 211 -14.88 1.72 -16.15
C ALA A 211 -14.84 1.60 -14.61
N MET A 212 -15.79 0.93 -13.97
CA MET A 212 -15.82 0.76 -12.51
C MET A 212 -14.64 -0.09 -12.04
N ARG A 213 -14.20 0.12 -10.80
CA ARG A 213 -13.20 -0.76 -10.18
C ARG A 213 -13.84 -2.10 -9.87
N ALA A 214 -13.06 -3.17 -9.93
CA ALA A 214 -13.58 -4.52 -9.66
C ALA A 214 -14.28 -4.63 -8.28
N GLY A 215 -13.74 -4.00 -7.23
CA GLY A 215 -14.38 -3.97 -5.90
C GLY A 215 -15.57 -3.01 -5.77
N GLU A 216 -15.86 -2.19 -6.78
CA GLU A 216 -17.12 -1.43 -6.88
C GLU A 216 -18.21 -2.27 -7.58
N ILE A 217 -17.81 -3.22 -8.43
CA ILE A 217 -18.72 -4.13 -9.14
C ILE A 217 -19.02 -5.36 -8.28
N LEU A 218 -17.98 -5.96 -7.71
CA LEU A 218 -18.01 -7.29 -7.09
C LEU A 218 -17.75 -7.21 -5.60
N GLU A 219 -18.38 -8.11 -4.87
CA GLU A 219 -18.09 -8.36 -3.47
C GLU A 219 -16.65 -8.86 -3.30
N SER A 220 -15.97 -8.46 -2.22
CA SER A 220 -14.71 -9.07 -1.84
C SER A 220 -14.53 -9.10 -0.33
N TYR A 221 -13.70 -10.02 0.12
CA TYR A 221 -13.42 -10.24 1.54
C TYR A 221 -11.95 -9.95 1.86
N GLY A 222 -11.69 -9.60 3.12
CA GLY A 222 -10.36 -9.60 3.69
C GLY A 222 -9.82 -11.02 3.90
N THR A 223 -8.59 -11.12 4.41
CA THR A 223 -8.12 -12.40 4.95
C THR A 223 -8.90 -12.74 6.20
N ALA A 224 -8.91 -14.02 6.55
CA ALA A 224 -9.41 -14.44 7.85
C ALA A 224 -8.62 -13.71 8.94
N ASP A 225 -9.34 -13.17 9.89
CA ASP A 225 -8.79 -12.74 11.16
C ASP A 225 -8.18 -13.96 11.87
N THR A 226 -6.97 -13.81 12.42
CA THR A 226 -6.22 -14.95 12.97
C THR A 226 -6.79 -15.45 14.29
N GLU A 227 -7.54 -14.62 15.02
CA GLU A 227 -8.13 -14.97 16.31
C GLU A 227 -9.55 -15.52 16.13
N THR A 228 -10.35 -14.87 15.29
CA THR A 228 -11.78 -15.20 15.11
C THR A 228 -12.05 -16.11 13.92
N GLY A 229 -11.12 -16.24 12.97
CA GLY A 229 -11.31 -16.96 11.71
C GLY A 229 -12.25 -16.25 10.71
N ILE A 230 -12.92 -15.17 11.12
CA ILE A 230 -13.89 -14.44 10.32
C ILE A 230 -13.17 -13.65 9.23
N ARG A 231 -13.69 -13.71 8.00
CA ARG A 231 -13.22 -12.86 6.90
C ARG A 231 -14.07 -11.59 6.85
N PRO A 232 -13.52 -10.42 7.23
CA PRO A 232 -14.30 -9.18 7.17
C PRO A 232 -14.65 -8.87 5.71
N GLN A 233 -15.92 -8.58 5.44
CA GLN A 233 -16.34 -8.11 4.12
C GLN A 233 -15.68 -6.76 3.85
N LYS A 234 -14.97 -6.65 2.71
CA LYS A 234 -14.25 -5.43 2.33
C LYS A 234 -15.14 -4.48 1.52
N THR A 235 -15.99 -5.04 0.69
CA THR A 235 -16.97 -4.33 -0.13
C THR A 235 -18.11 -5.29 -0.43
N PRO A 236 -19.37 -4.82 -0.36
CA PRO A 236 -20.53 -5.62 -0.72
C PRO A 236 -20.75 -5.72 -2.24
N GLY A 237 -19.90 -5.09 -3.06
CA GLY A 237 -20.10 -4.97 -4.50
C GLY A 237 -21.25 -4.01 -4.86
N LEU A 238 -21.66 -4.00 -6.13
CA LEU A 238 -22.78 -3.19 -6.58
C LEU A 238 -24.10 -3.78 -6.10
N GLN A 239 -24.98 -2.92 -5.59
CA GLN A 239 -26.29 -3.29 -5.03
C GLN A 239 -27.40 -2.77 -5.95
N TRP A 240 -28.48 -3.52 -6.11
CA TRP A 240 -29.64 -3.13 -6.91
C TRP A 240 -30.29 -1.83 -6.43
N SER A 241 -30.28 -1.59 -5.11
CA SER A 241 -30.76 -0.33 -4.51
C SER A 241 -29.99 0.91 -4.98
N ASN A 242 -28.80 0.72 -5.53
CA ASN A 242 -27.97 1.79 -6.08
C ASN A 242 -28.05 1.91 -7.61
N VAL A 243 -28.88 1.11 -8.28
CA VAL A 243 -29.02 1.12 -9.74
C VAL A 243 -30.39 1.68 -10.12
N ASP A 244 -30.38 2.76 -10.90
CA ASP A 244 -31.56 3.31 -11.54
C ASP A 244 -31.47 3.04 -13.05
N LEU A 245 -32.21 2.04 -13.53
CA LEU A 245 -32.21 1.67 -14.95
C LEU A 245 -32.94 2.69 -15.82
N LYS A 246 -33.92 3.44 -15.26
CA LYS A 246 -34.65 4.48 -16.00
C LYS A 246 -33.75 5.69 -16.27
N LYS A 247 -33.02 6.15 -15.24
CA LYS A 247 -32.02 7.22 -15.38
C LYS A 247 -30.70 6.73 -15.98
N ARG A 248 -30.54 5.40 -16.13
CA ARG A 248 -29.32 4.72 -16.57
C ARG A 248 -28.10 5.13 -15.74
N THR A 249 -28.21 5.00 -14.42
CA THR A 249 -27.15 5.38 -13.49
C THR A 249 -26.93 4.33 -12.41
N ALA A 250 -25.67 4.16 -11.99
CA ALA A 250 -25.28 3.38 -10.82
C ALA A 250 -24.59 4.29 -9.79
N HIS A 251 -25.18 4.44 -8.61
CA HIS A 251 -24.64 5.22 -7.51
C HIS A 251 -23.62 4.42 -6.69
N LEU A 252 -22.48 5.02 -6.36
CA LEU A 252 -21.43 4.41 -5.56
C LEU A 252 -21.27 5.22 -4.26
N PRO A 253 -21.93 4.83 -3.16
CA PRO A 253 -22.01 5.65 -1.95
C PRO A 253 -20.69 5.72 -1.17
N LYS A 254 -19.87 4.66 -1.25
CA LYS A 254 -18.52 4.63 -0.66
C LYS A 254 -17.56 3.98 -1.64
N THR A 255 -16.62 4.76 -2.16
CA THR A 255 -15.55 4.25 -3.02
C THR A 255 -14.26 4.07 -2.23
N LYS A 256 -13.29 3.33 -2.78
CA LYS A 256 -11.92 3.17 -2.22
C LYS A 256 -11.26 4.52 -1.86
N ASN A 257 -11.71 5.59 -2.50
CA ASN A 257 -11.18 6.95 -2.41
C ASN A 257 -11.98 7.88 -1.48
N GLY A 258 -13.08 7.41 -0.87
CA GLY A 258 -13.85 8.14 0.14
C GLY A 258 -14.97 9.04 -0.38
N GLU A 259 -15.00 9.33 -1.68
CA GLU A 259 -16.02 10.17 -2.30
C GLU A 259 -17.08 9.31 -2.99
N ALA A 260 -18.34 9.68 -2.81
CA ALA A 260 -19.45 9.09 -3.55
C ALA A 260 -19.44 9.58 -5.00
N ARG A 261 -19.85 8.73 -5.93
CA ARG A 261 -20.04 9.15 -7.33
C ARG A 261 -21.13 8.36 -8.02
N THR A 262 -21.71 8.93 -9.05
CA THR A 262 -22.70 8.26 -9.89
C THR A 262 -22.10 7.98 -11.25
N VAL A 263 -22.15 6.71 -11.68
CA VAL A 263 -21.60 6.23 -12.94
C VAL A 263 -22.74 6.13 -13.96
N PRO A 264 -22.64 6.78 -15.13
CA PRO A 264 -23.61 6.61 -16.21
C PRO A 264 -23.49 5.21 -16.82
N LEU A 265 -24.62 4.62 -17.17
CA LEU A 265 -24.72 3.31 -17.80
C LEU A 265 -24.97 3.49 -19.30
N SER A 266 -24.15 2.84 -20.12
CA SER A 266 -24.38 2.72 -21.56
C SER A 266 -25.59 1.83 -21.83
N SER A 267 -26.16 1.90 -23.03
CA SER A 267 -27.26 1.03 -23.43
C SER A 267 -26.89 -0.46 -23.29
N ARG A 268 -25.64 -0.83 -23.63
CA ARG A 268 -25.13 -2.19 -23.47
C ARG A 268 -25.00 -2.61 -22.00
N ALA A 269 -24.61 -1.69 -21.11
CA ALA A 269 -24.62 -1.96 -19.68
C ALA A 269 -26.04 -2.18 -19.14
N VAL A 270 -27.01 -1.35 -19.58
CA VAL A 270 -28.42 -1.48 -19.19
C VAL A 270 -28.98 -2.84 -19.64
N VAL A 271 -28.83 -3.19 -20.92
CA VAL A 271 -29.25 -4.50 -21.45
C VAL A 271 -28.61 -5.65 -20.68
N THR A 272 -27.33 -5.53 -20.35
CA THR A 272 -26.62 -6.53 -19.53
C THR A 272 -27.27 -6.68 -18.16
N LEU A 273 -27.64 -5.58 -17.50
CA LEU A 273 -28.28 -5.60 -16.19
C LEU A 273 -29.73 -6.11 -16.24
N GLU A 274 -30.49 -5.75 -17.26
CA GLU A 274 -31.89 -6.20 -17.42
C GLU A 274 -32.00 -7.71 -17.57
N ALA A 275 -30.99 -8.35 -18.17
CA ALA A 275 -30.92 -9.79 -18.32
C ALA A 275 -30.49 -10.54 -17.04
N LEU A 276 -30.11 -9.84 -15.97
CA LEU A 276 -29.65 -10.48 -14.72
C LEU A 276 -30.82 -10.79 -13.78
N PRO A 277 -30.72 -11.89 -13.00
CA PRO A 277 -31.67 -12.14 -11.94
C PRO A 277 -31.52 -11.11 -10.81
N ARG A 278 -32.64 -10.84 -10.12
CA ARG A 278 -32.66 -10.00 -8.92
C ARG A 278 -32.33 -10.86 -7.70
N ASN A 279 -31.05 -10.90 -7.32
CA ASN A 279 -30.60 -11.68 -6.16
C ASN A 279 -31.28 -11.17 -4.88
N LEU A 280 -31.69 -12.10 -4.01
CA LEU A 280 -32.39 -11.81 -2.75
C LEU A 280 -31.52 -11.04 -1.75
N ASP A 281 -30.20 -11.19 -1.84
CA ASP A 281 -29.22 -10.48 -1.02
C ASP A 281 -28.96 -9.02 -1.47
N GLY A 282 -29.69 -8.55 -2.49
CA GLY A 282 -29.58 -7.21 -3.03
C GLY A 282 -28.42 -6.97 -4.00
N ARG A 283 -27.46 -7.91 -4.14
CA ARG A 283 -26.31 -7.75 -5.04
C ARG A 283 -26.75 -7.79 -6.50
N VAL A 284 -26.14 -6.93 -7.32
CA VAL A 284 -26.30 -7.00 -8.78
C VAL A 284 -25.64 -8.26 -9.33
N PHE A 285 -24.43 -8.56 -8.86
CA PHE A 285 -23.69 -9.75 -9.25
C PHE A 285 -23.54 -10.68 -8.04
N GLY A 286 -24.17 -11.86 -8.10
CA GLY A 286 -24.17 -12.86 -7.04
C GLY A 286 -22.87 -13.66 -6.97
N VAL A 287 -21.72 -12.98 -7.03
CA VAL A 287 -20.40 -13.61 -7.12
C VAL A 287 -19.32 -12.72 -6.50
N THR A 288 -18.29 -13.37 -5.95
CA THR A 288 -17.13 -12.68 -5.39
C THR A 288 -16.08 -12.33 -6.45
N TYR A 289 -15.25 -11.35 -6.13
CA TYR A 289 -14.08 -10.98 -6.92
C TYR A 289 -13.16 -12.18 -7.15
N GLU A 290 -12.90 -12.99 -6.12
CA GLU A 290 -12.04 -14.17 -6.23
C GLU A 290 -12.62 -15.21 -7.20
N GLY A 291 -13.94 -15.41 -7.16
CA GLY A 291 -14.65 -16.31 -8.07
C GLY A 291 -14.57 -15.85 -9.53
N ILE A 292 -14.70 -14.54 -9.78
CA ILE A 292 -14.54 -13.95 -11.12
C ILE A 292 -13.08 -14.00 -11.57
N HIS A 293 -12.13 -13.64 -10.71
CA HIS A 293 -10.71 -13.58 -11.07
C HIS A 293 -10.21 -14.92 -11.62
N GLN A 294 -10.51 -16.03 -10.94
CA GLN A 294 -10.09 -17.36 -11.40
C GLN A 294 -10.77 -17.76 -12.72
N SER A 295 -12.06 -17.47 -12.87
CA SER A 295 -12.79 -17.76 -14.11
C SER A 295 -12.32 -16.89 -15.28
N TYR A 296 -11.99 -15.64 -15.04
CA TYR A 296 -11.45 -14.70 -16.02
C TYR A 296 -10.08 -15.15 -16.55
N VAL A 297 -9.18 -15.59 -15.66
CA VAL A 297 -7.86 -16.12 -16.07
C VAL A 297 -8.02 -17.35 -16.97
N ARG A 298 -8.95 -18.25 -16.64
CA ARG A 298 -9.27 -19.41 -17.50
C ARG A 298 -9.88 -19.01 -18.84
N ALA A 299 -10.76 -18.00 -18.86
CA ALA A 299 -11.34 -17.50 -20.10
C ALA A 299 -10.28 -16.86 -21.02
N CYS A 300 -9.37 -16.04 -20.47
CA CYS A 300 -8.24 -15.50 -21.22
C CYS A 300 -7.37 -16.62 -21.82
N ARG A 301 -7.10 -17.68 -21.04
CA ARG A 301 -6.34 -18.84 -21.52
C ARG A 301 -7.05 -19.56 -22.68
N ARG A 302 -8.37 -19.76 -22.57
CA ARG A 302 -9.20 -20.38 -23.63
C ARG A 302 -9.23 -19.54 -24.90
N ALA A 303 -9.27 -18.21 -24.75
CA ALA A 303 -9.24 -17.25 -25.84
C ALA A 303 -7.83 -17.00 -26.40
N SER A 304 -6.79 -17.68 -25.88
CA SER A 304 -5.38 -17.45 -26.21
C SER A 304 -4.91 -16.00 -26.01
N ILE A 305 -5.53 -15.28 -25.07
CA ILE A 305 -5.20 -13.90 -24.74
C ILE A 305 -4.09 -13.88 -23.68
N THR A 306 -2.96 -13.31 -24.05
CA THR A 306 -1.79 -13.21 -23.16
C THR A 306 -1.72 -11.85 -22.51
N GLY A 307 -1.33 -11.86 -21.23
CA GLY A 307 -1.02 -10.66 -20.49
C GLY A 307 -2.16 -9.65 -20.45
N LEU A 308 -3.42 -10.09 -20.33
CA LEU A 308 -4.59 -9.26 -20.02
C LEU A 308 -5.12 -9.63 -18.63
N THR A 309 -5.38 -8.64 -17.79
CA THR A 309 -5.95 -8.80 -16.45
C THR A 309 -7.32 -8.16 -16.38
N PHE A 310 -8.11 -8.54 -15.37
CA PHE A 310 -9.43 -7.93 -15.18
C PHE A 310 -9.34 -6.41 -14.94
N HIS A 311 -8.25 -5.92 -14.35
CA HIS A 311 -8.04 -4.48 -14.16
C HIS A 311 -7.83 -3.73 -15.48
N ASP A 312 -7.30 -4.39 -16.51
CA ASP A 312 -7.11 -3.79 -17.83
C ASP A 312 -8.43 -3.49 -18.51
N LEU A 313 -9.53 -4.15 -18.14
CA LEU A 313 -10.87 -3.79 -18.64
C LEU A 313 -11.28 -2.36 -18.23
N ARG A 314 -10.85 -1.90 -17.06
CA ARG A 314 -11.04 -0.50 -16.65
C ARG A 314 -10.15 0.45 -17.43
N HIS A 315 -8.92 0.03 -17.77
CA HIS A 315 -8.02 0.80 -18.63
C HIS A 315 -8.59 0.95 -20.05
N GLU A 316 -9.11 -0.15 -20.60
CA GLU A 316 -9.82 -0.18 -21.88
C GLU A 316 -11.04 0.75 -21.86
N ALA A 317 -11.92 0.60 -20.86
CA ALA A 317 -13.10 1.43 -20.70
C ALA A 317 -12.75 2.93 -20.60
N THR A 318 -11.71 3.27 -19.84
CA THR A 318 -11.25 4.67 -19.70
C THR A 318 -10.76 5.22 -21.03
N SER A 319 -10.02 4.42 -21.82
CA SER A 319 -9.55 4.80 -23.15
C SER A 319 -10.73 5.05 -24.10
N ARG A 320 -11.73 4.16 -24.10
CA ARG A 320 -12.96 4.32 -24.90
C ARG A 320 -13.76 5.57 -24.56
N LEU A 321 -13.74 6.02 -23.31
CA LEU A 321 -14.39 7.28 -22.94
C LEU A 321 -13.71 8.48 -23.63
N PHE A 322 -12.38 8.49 -23.70
CA PHE A 322 -11.66 9.53 -24.43
C PHE A 322 -11.88 9.43 -25.95
N GLU A 323 -11.90 8.21 -26.52
CA GLU A 323 -12.22 7.99 -27.94
C GLU A 323 -13.64 8.45 -28.31
N LYS A 324 -14.57 8.43 -27.35
CA LYS A 324 -15.92 9.00 -27.49
C LYS A 324 -15.95 10.54 -27.37
N GLY A 325 -14.80 11.19 -27.23
CA GLY A 325 -14.69 12.65 -27.14
C GLY A 325 -14.98 13.24 -25.76
N LEU A 326 -15.07 12.44 -24.70
CA LEU A 326 -15.27 12.99 -23.35
C LEU A 326 -14.01 13.73 -22.90
N ASN A 327 -14.22 14.89 -22.29
CA ASN A 327 -13.11 15.67 -21.76
C ASN A 327 -12.55 15.03 -20.46
N PRO A 328 -11.31 15.37 -20.05
CA PRO A 328 -10.67 14.78 -18.87
C PRO A 328 -11.50 14.91 -17.58
N MET A 329 -12.26 15.98 -17.41
CA MET A 329 -13.11 16.18 -16.24
C MET A 329 -14.29 15.22 -16.20
N GLN A 330 -14.97 15.04 -17.33
CA GLN A 330 -16.06 14.06 -17.48
C GLN A 330 -15.54 12.64 -17.24
N VAL A 331 -14.40 12.28 -17.84
CA VAL A 331 -13.78 10.97 -17.61
C VAL A 331 -13.38 10.79 -16.14
N ALA A 332 -12.82 11.82 -15.49
CA ALA A 332 -12.48 11.77 -14.07
C ALA A 332 -13.71 11.52 -13.19
N ALA A 333 -14.84 12.19 -13.49
CA ALA A 333 -16.10 12.02 -12.77
C ALA A 333 -16.66 10.60 -12.90
N ILE A 334 -16.62 10.01 -14.11
CA ILE A 334 -17.10 8.63 -14.36
C ILE A 334 -16.19 7.62 -13.68
N THR A 335 -14.88 7.72 -13.94
CA THR A 335 -13.90 6.73 -13.49
C THR A 335 -13.55 6.88 -12.00
N GLY A 336 -13.73 8.06 -11.39
CA GLY A 336 -13.35 8.35 -10.01
C GLY A 336 -11.83 8.44 -9.81
N HIS A 337 -11.11 9.06 -10.75
CA HIS A 337 -9.70 9.43 -10.58
C HIS A 337 -9.60 10.74 -9.77
N LYS A 338 -8.73 10.78 -8.75
CA LYS A 338 -8.59 11.97 -7.88
C LYS A 338 -7.82 13.11 -8.54
N THR A 339 -6.83 12.79 -9.36
CA THR A 339 -5.99 13.77 -10.04
C THR A 339 -6.01 13.53 -11.53
N LEU A 340 -6.07 14.60 -12.30
CA LEU A 340 -6.02 14.54 -13.77
C LEU A 340 -4.69 13.98 -14.28
N GLN A 341 -3.62 14.07 -13.49
CA GLN A 341 -2.35 13.44 -13.80
C GLN A 341 -2.48 11.92 -14.02
N MET A 342 -3.41 11.25 -13.32
CA MET A 342 -3.69 9.81 -13.55
C MET A 342 -4.31 9.53 -14.92
N LEU A 343 -4.95 10.54 -15.53
CA LEU A 343 -5.60 10.43 -16.83
C LEU A 343 -4.69 10.82 -17.99
N LYS A 344 -3.53 11.45 -17.72
CA LYS A 344 -2.58 11.92 -18.74
C LYS A 344 -2.19 10.84 -19.77
N ARG A 345 -2.15 9.57 -19.36
CA ARG A 345 -1.82 8.43 -20.22
C ARG A 345 -2.91 8.03 -21.21
N TYR A 346 -4.13 8.53 -21.06
CA TYR A 346 -5.22 8.27 -22.01
C TYR A 346 -5.48 9.47 -22.92
N THR A 347 -4.95 10.65 -22.56
CA THR A 347 -5.07 11.88 -23.34
C THR A 347 -3.96 11.97 -24.37
N HIS A 348 -3.73 10.91 -25.15
CA HIS A 348 -2.83 10.98 -26.31
C HIS A 348 -3.50 11.83 -27.39
N LEU A 349 -3.53 13.14 -27.16
CA LEU A 349 -4.00 14.15 -28.09
C LEU A 349 -3.02 14.11 -29.26
N ARG A 350 -3.47 13.63 -30.42
CA ARG A 350 -2.69 13.75 -31.65
C ARG A 350 -2.73 15.20 -32.09
N ALA A 351 -1.60 15.73 -32.55
CA ALA A 351 -1.54 17.10 -33.04
C ALA A 351 -2.52 17.33 -34.19
N GLU A 352 -2.77 16.32 -35.03
CA GLU A 352 -3.76 16.40 -36.12
C GLU A 352 -5.19 16.58 -35.60
N ASP A 353 -5.56 15.90 -34.50
CA ASP A 353 -6.89 16.01 -33.91
C ASP A 353 -7.08 17.38 -33.24
N LEU A 354 -6.01 17.94 -32.67
CA LEU A 354 -6.01 19.30 -32.14
C LEU A 354 -6.09 20.35 -33.24
N ALA A 355 -5.40 20.15 -34.37
CA ALA A 355 -5.46 21.06 -35.52
C ALA A 355 -6.89 21.21 -36.05
N LYS A 356 -7.64 20.10 -36.17
CA LYS A 356 -9.06 20.11 -36.58
C LYS A 356 -9.97 20.93 -35.65
N LEU A 357 -9.57 21.12 -34.39
CA LEU A 357 -10.32 21.91 -33.41
C LEU A 357 -9.96 23.40 -33.44
N LEU A 358 -8.85 23.78 -34.10
CA LEU A 358 -8.35 25.15 -34.15
C LEU A 358 -8.81 25.94 -35.39
N GLY A 359 -9.43 25.27 -36.38
CA GLY A 359 -9.87 25.86 -37.64
C GLY A 359 -9.16 25.24 -38.82
#